data_AF-A0A372JG49-F1
#
_entry.id   AF-A0A372JG49-F1
#
_cell.length_a   1.000
_cell.length_b   1.000
_cell.length_c   1.000
_cell.angle_alpha   90.00
_cell.angle_beta   90.00
_cell.angle_gamma   90.00
#
_symmetry.space_group_name_H-M   'P 1'
#
loop_
_entity.id
_entity.type
_entity.pdbx_description
1 polymer ?
#
loop_
_entity_poly.entity_id
_entity_poly.type
_entity_poly.pdbx_seq_one_letter_code
_entity_poly.pdbx_strand_id
1 'polypeptide(L)'
;MAVRREPEERAGQAPRADAADRRMALAAAALLVFGTALFWSPLRHVDLDAMDGFGLVGVLPGATLAGAAAIVVSFMLTLALPRPHRVLLVAQIAVLIATLHGVAQALEPEARFPTAWQTAGFIEYIERTHTVAWDLDARFSTPGFFAFVAFVLKATGQHDISPVLKWAPPFTDLMYLVPYMLILRVLRATWRAKWFAAWLFIAANWVGQDYLSPQAFAYLLYLYFVAILVNWFRHHDETPRRAGRRRSPDGSGGAEGRRRAGGLA
;
A
#
# COMPACT_ATOMS: atom_id res chain seq x y z
N MET A 1 -37.01 2.12 -51.67
CA MET A 1 -37.20 0.77 -51.09
C MET A 1 -36.13 0.54 -50.03
N ALA A 2 -36.53 0.00 -48.88
CA ALA A 2 -35.93 0.22 -47.56
C ALA A 2 -34.53 -0.40 -47.35
N VAL A 3 -33.60 0.40 -46.81
CA VAL A 3 -32.40 -0.09 -46.13
C VAL A 3 -32.85 -0.57 -44.73
N ARG A 4 -32.91 -1.88 -44.56
CA ARG A 4 -33.18 -2.54 -43.28
C ARG A 4 -32.04 -2.22 -42.32
N ARG A 5 -32.27 -1.32 -41.36
CA ARG A 5 -31.41 -1.15 -40.19
C ARG A 5 -31.75 -2.28 -39.22
N GLU A 6 -30.79 -3.16 -38.97
CA GLU A 6 -30.92 -4.15 -37.89
C GLU A 6 -30.81 -3.46 -36.53
N PRO A 7 -31.74 -3.70 -35.59
CA PRO A 7 -31.70 -3.12 -34.26
C PRO A 7 -30.83 -3.96 -33.31
N GLU A 8 -29.82 -3.29 -32.74
CA GLU A 8 -29.41 -3.38 -31.33
C GLU A 8 -29.42 -4.75 -30.62
N GLU A 9 -28.45 -5.61 -30.91
CA GLU A 9 -28.19 -6.81 -30.08
C GLU A 9 -27.26 -6.56 -28.86
N ARG A 10 -26.91 -5.29 -28.56
CA ARG A 10 -25.91 -4.94 -27.52
C ARG A 10 -26.48 -4.62 -26.14
N ALA A 11 -27.80 -4.61 -25.94
CA ALA A 11 -28.40 -4.16 -24.68
C ALA A 11 -28.47 -5.24 -23.57
N GLY A 12 -28.25 -6.52 -23.87
CA GLY A 12 -28.47 -7.64 -22.93
C GLY A 12 -27.26 -8.14 -22.13
N GLN A 13 -26.04 -7.69 -22.42
CA GLN A 13 -24.80 -8.24 -21.82
C GLN A 13 -24.28 -7.46 -20.61
N ALA A 14 -24.56 -6.16 -20.50
CA ALA A 14 -24.02 -5.29 -19.45
C ALA A 14 -24.46 -5.65 -18.01
N PRO A 15 -25.73 -5.99 -17.72
CA PRO A 15 -26.17 -6.26 -16.34
C PRO A 15 -25.62 -7.58 -15.77
N ARG A 16 -25.36 -8.57 -16.62
CA ARG A 16 -24.85 -9.90 -16.22
C ARG A 16 -23.37 -9.85 -15.84
N ALA A 17 -22.58 -9.07 -16.57
CA ALA A 17 -21.15 -8.89 -16.29
C ALA A 17 -20.91 -8.21 -14.94
N ASP A 18 -21.69 -7.18 -14.60
CA ASP A 18 -21.61 -6.49 -13.30
C ASP A 18 -22.02 -7.37 -12.12
N ALA A 19 -23.03 -8.23 -12.31
CA ALA A 19 -23.44 -9.18 -11.28
C ALA A 19 -22.37 -10.26 -11.03
N ALA A 20 -21.72 -10.76 -12.08
CA ALA A 20 -20.63 -11.73 -11.98
C ALA A 20 -19.39 -11.14 -11.28
N ASP A 21 -18.98 -9.93 -11.64
CA ASP A 21 -17.88 -9.17 -10.99
C ASP A 21 -18.14 -9.00 -9.48
N ARG A 22 -19.35 -8.57 -9.10
CA ARG A 22 -19.74 -8.43 -7.69
C ARG A 22 -19.72 -9.76 -6.93
N ARG A 23 -20.26 -10.84 -7.51
CA ARG A 23 -20.24 -12.17 -6.88
C ARG A 23 -18.82 -12.66 -6.63
N MET A 24 -17.92 -12.46 -7.60
CA MET A 24 -16.53 -12.85 -7.46
C MET A 24 -15.78 -11.98 -6.44
N ALA A 25 -16.05 -10.67 -6.40
CA ALA A 25 -15.53 -9.79 -5.35
C ALA A 25 -15.98 -10.21 -3.94
N LEU A 26 -17.26 -10.59 -3.80
CA LEU A 26 -17.79 -11.13 -2.54
C LEU A 26 -17.17 -12.48 -2.18
N ALA A 27 -16.95 -13.36 -3.16
CA ALA A 27 -16.26 -14.64 -2.94
C ALA A 27 -14.81 -14.41 -2.48
N ALA A 28 -14.09 -13.47 -3.08
CA ALA A 28 -12.74 -13.09 -2.66
C ALA A 28 -12.75 -12.49 -1.24
N ALA A 29 -13.71 -11.62 -0.92
CA ALA A 29 -13.86 -11.07 0.42
C ALA A 29 -14.21 -12.14 1.47
N ALA A 30 -15.10 -13.08 1.15
CA ALA A 30 -15.43 -14.21 2.01
C ALA A 30 -14.21 -15.12 2.24
N LEU A 31 -13.43 -15.37 1.18
CA LEU A 31 -12.18 -16.13 1.27
C LEU A 31 -11.13 -15.40 2.13
N LEU A 32 -11.06 -14.06 2.06
CA LEU A 32 -10.21 -13.27 2.95
C LEU A 32 -10.61 -13.49 4.40
N VAL A 33 -11.90 -13.28 4.73
CA VAL A 33 -12.42 -13.43 6.10
C VAL A 33 -12.18 -14.86 6.61
N PHE A 34 -12.48 -15.86 5.79
CA PHE A 34 -12.22 -17.25 6.13
C PHE A 34 -10.73 -17.53 6.34
N GLY A 35 -9.87 -17.08 5.42
CA GLY A 35 -8.42 -17.23 5.52
C GLY A 35 -7.83 -16.56 6.75
N THR A 36 -8.29 -15.36 7.09
CA THR A 36 -7.91 -14.66 8.32
C THR A 36 -8.36 -15.43 9.57
N ALA A 37 -9.61 -15.87 9.63
CA ALA A 37 -10.10 -16.66 10.77
C ALA A 37 -9.32 -17.98 10.92
N LEU A 38 -9.03 -18.65 9.81
CA LEU A 38 -8.26 -19.88 9.76
C LEU A 38 -6.79 -19.65 10.14
N PHE A 39 -6.23 -18.49 9.80
CA PHE A 39 -4.87 -18.10 10.20
C PHE A 39 -4.76 -17.89 11.71
N TRP A 40 -5.64 -17.07 12.28
CA TRP A 40 -5.50 -16.57 13.65
C TRP A 40 -6.11 -17.46 14.73
N SER A 41 -7.22 -18.17 14.44
CA SER A 41 -7.92 -18.97 15.47
C SER A 41 -7.10 -20.10 16.11
N PRO A 42 -6.21 -20.81 15.39
CA PRO A 42 -5.42 -21.89 15.97
C PRO A 42 -4.27 -21.39 16.88
N LEU A 43 -3.85 -20.13 16.71
CA LEU A 43 -2.64 -19.57 17.32
C LEU A 43 -2.67 -19.56 18.85
N ARG A 44 -3.86 -19.51 19.45
CA ARG A 44 -4.05 -19.52 20.92
C ARG A 44 -3.56 -20.80 21.62
N HIS A 45 -3.26 -21.86 20.86
CA HIS A 45 -2.76 -23.13 21.39
C HIS A 45 -1.34 -23.45 20.91
N VAL A 46 -0.64 -22.48 20.33
CA VAL A 46 0.74 -22.68 19.88
C VAL A 46 1.66 -22.64 21.08
N ASP A 47 2.44 -23.71 21.23
CA ASP A 47 3.52 -23.79 22.21
C ASP A 47 4.81 -23.25 21.57
N LEU A 48 5.27 -22.09 22.04
CA LEU A 48 6.50 -21.47 21.55
C LEU A 48 7.75 -22.16 22.09
N ASP A 49 7.67 -22.92 23.18
CA ASP A 49 8.82 -23.63 23.76
C ASP A 49 9.20 -24.86 22.91
N ALA A 50 8.29 -25.32 22.07
CA ALA A 50 8.53 -26.39 21.09
C ALA A 50 9.25 -25.90 19.81
N MET A 51 9.61 -24.62 19.73
CA MET A 51 10.21 -24.04 18.53
C MET A 51 11.64 -24.56 18.31
N ASP A 52 11.88 -25.09 17.11
CA ASP A 52 13.16 -25.67 16.71
C ASP A 52 13.98 -24.71 15.82
N GLY A 53 15.03 -25.23 15.17
CA GLY A 53 15.90 -24.45 14.29
C GLY A 53 15.22 -23.84 13.06
N PHE A 54 13.99 -24.24 12.71
CA PHE A 54 13.20 -23.62 11.64
C PHE A 54 12.42 -22.38 12.13
N GLY A 55 12.46 -22.09 13.43
CA GLY A 55 11.77 -20.96 14.02
C GLY A 55 10.25 -21.13 14.00
N LEU A 56 9.54 -19.99 13.97
CA LEU A 56 8.09 -19.96 14.21
C LEU A 56 7.31 -20.89 13.27
N VAL A 57 7.74 -21.03 12.02
CA VAL A 57 7.05 -21.86 11.03
C VAL A 57 6.97 -23.34 11.44
N GLY A 58 7.92 -23.82 12.25
CA GLY A 58 7.97 -25.21 12.73
C GLY A 58 6.88 -25.55 13.74
N VAL A 59 6.37 -24.57 14.47
CA VAL A 59 5.32 -24.75 15.50
C VAL A 59 3.95 -24.25 15.05
N LEU A 60 3.86 -23.59 13.90
CA LEU A 60 2.57 -23.09 13.39
C LEU A 60 1.66 -24.26 12.96
N PRO A 61 0.38 -24.25 13.35
CA PRO A 61 -0.58 -25.25 12.91
C PRO A 61 -0.72 -25.24 11.39
N GLY A 62 -0.89 -26.40 10.76
CA GLY A 62 -1.12 -26.49 9.31
C GLY A 62 -2.33 -25.65 8.84
N ALA A 63 -3.34 -25.48 9.70
CA ALA A 63 -4.47 -24.58 9.47
C ALA A 63 -4.01 -23.12 9.29
N THR A 64 -3.05 -22.65 10.10
CA THR A 64 -2.51 -21.29 9.98
C THR A 64 -1.85 -21.08 8.62
N LEU A 65 -1.06 -22.06 8.14
CA LEU A 65 -0.43 -22.01 6.81
C LEU A 65 -1.48 -22.05 5.68
N ALA A 66 -2.52 -22.87 5.82
CA ALA A 66 -3.64 -22.89 4.88
C ALA A 66 -4.40 -21.55 4.85
N GLY A 67 -4.58 -20.91 6.01
CA GLY A 67 -5.14 -19.56 6.12
C GLY A 67 -4.31 -18.51 5.40
N ALA A 68 -2.98 -18.57 5.54
CA ALA A 68 -2.06 -17.70 4.80
C ALA A 68 -2.20 -17.89 3.29
N ALA A 69 -2.23 -19.13 2.81
CA ALA A 69 -2.45 -19.42 1.39
C ALA A 69 -3.81 -18.89 0.89
N ALA A 70 -4.88 -19.03 1.69
CA ALA A 70 -6.19 -18.48 1.36
C ALA A 70 -6.20 -16.95 1.25
N ILE A 71 -5.47 -16.24 2.11
CA ILE A 71 -5.30 -14.78 2.04
C ILE A 71 -4.60 -14.38 0.73
N VAL A 72 -3.53 -15.08 0.34
CA VAL A 72 -2.82 -14.84 -0.92
C VAL A 72 -3.73 -15.08 -2.12
N VAL A 73 -4.45 -16.22 -2.15
CA VAL A 73 -5.37 -16.56 -3.22
C VAL A 73 -6.49 -15.52 -3.32
N SER A 74 -7.05 -15.06 -2.20
CA SER A 74 -8.06 -13.99 -2.17
C SER A 74 -7.57 -12.71 -2.86
N PHE A 75 -6.33 -12.30 -2.58
CA PHE A 75 -5.73 -11.13 -3.22
C PHE A 75 -5.53 -11.34 -4.73
N MET A 76 -5.03 -12.51 -5.15
CA MET A 76 -4.84 -12.81 -6.58
C MET A 76 -6.18 -12.86 -7.34
N LEU A 77 -7.22 -13.43 -6.74
CA LEU A 77 -8.58 -13.40 -7.28
C LEU A 77 -9.08 -11.96 -7.47
N THR A 78 -8.82 -11.09 -6.48
CA THR A 78 -9.23 -9.68 -6.53
C THR A 78 -8.49 -8.90 -7.63
N LEU A 79 -7.20 -9.20 -7.84
CA LEU A 79 -6.43 -8.64 -8.96
C LEU A 79 -6.92 -9.13 -10.34
N ALA A 80 -7.41 -10.36 -10.42
CA ALA A 80 -7.93 -10.94 -11.66
C ALA A 80 -9.27 -10.31 -12.10
N LEU A 81 -9.98 -9.62 -11.21
CA LEU A 81 -11.26 -8.97 -11.51
C LEU A 81 -11.14 -7.87 -12.58
N PRO A 82 -12.19 -7.59 -13.38
CA PRO A 82 -12.15 -6.56 -14.42
C PRO A 82 -11.90 -5.14 -13.89
N ARG A 83 -12.34 -4.85 -12.66
CA ARG A 83 -12.28 -3.52 -12.04
C ARG A 83 -11.50 -3.55 -10.72
N PRO A 84 -10.87 -2.42 -10.34
CA PRO A 84 -10.18 -2.31 -9.06
C PRO A 84 -11.16 -2.16 -7.90
N HIS A 85 -11.32 -3.21 -7.09
CA HIS A 85 -12.05 -3.17 -5.82
C HIS A 85 -11.15 -2.62 -4.71
N ARG A 86 -10.90 -1.30 -4.73
CA ARG A 86 -9.87 -0.62 -3.92
C ARG A 86 -9.98 -0.90 -2.42
N VAL A 87 -11.19 -0.89 -1.86
CA VAL A 87 -11.41 -1.13 -0.43
C VAL A 87 -10.97 -2.55 -0.05
N LEU A 88 -11.32 -3.54 -0.87
CA LEU A 88 -10.92 -4.93 -0.64
C LEU A 88 -9.41 -5.11 -0.77
N LEU A 89 -8.77 -4.47 -1.76
CA LEU A 89 -7.32 -4.51 -1.94
C LEU A 89 -6.56 -3.89 -0.75
N VAL A 90 -7.04 -2.76 -0.22
CA VAL A 90 -6.50 -2.16 1.02
C VAL A 90 -6.67 -3.11 2.19
N ALA A 91 -7.86 -3.68 2.37
CA ALA A 91 -8.12 -4.62 3.46
C ALA A 91 -7.22 -5.86 3.37
N GLN A 92 -7.00 -6.41 2.18
CA GLN A 92 -6.12 -7.55 1.95
C GLN A 92 -4.65 -7.25 2.28
N ILE A 93 -4.16 -6.06 1.91
CA ILE A 93 -2.80 -5.63 2.28
C ILE A 93 -2.69 -5.39 3.79
N ALA A 94 -3.69 -4.79 4.42
CA ALA A 94 -3.71 -4.59 5.87
C ALA A 94 -3.72 -5.93 6.63
N VAL A 95 -4.52 -6.90 6.17
CA VAL A 95 -4.52 -8.27 6.69
C VAL A 95 -3.17 -8.94 6.48
N LEU A 96 -2.55 -8.77 5.31
CA LEU A 96 -1.20 -9.29 5.06
C LEU A 96 -0.19 -8.73 6.06
N ILE A 97 -0.18 -7.41 6.30
CA ILE A 97 0.71 -6.77 7.31
C ILE A 97 0.45 -7.37 8.68
N ALA A 98 -0.80 -7.40 9.13
CA ALA A 98 -1.16 -7.95 10.43
C ALA A 98 -0.72 -9.41 10.57
N THR A 99 -0.93 -10.22 9.54
CA THR A 99 -0.58 -11.65 9.52
C THR A 99 0.94 -11.88 9.46
N LEU A 100 1.66 -11.19 8.58
CA LEU A 100 3.09 -11.45 8.36
C LEU A 100 3.98 -10.77 9.41
N HIS A 101 3.69 -9.52 9.74
CA HIS A 101 4.50 -8.71 10.66
C HIS A 101 3.92 -8.65 12.08
N GLY A 102 2.66 -9.05 12.27
CA GLY A 102 2.00 -9.09 13.57
C GLY A 102 1.92 -10.46 14.23
N VAL A 103 2.09 -11.59 13.52
CA VAL A 103 1.92 -12.93 14.11
C VAL A 103 2.90 -13.20 15.26
N ALA A 104 4.19 -12.89 15.09
CA ALA A 104 5.18 -13.05 16.14
C ALA A 104 4.86 -12.12 17.33
N GLN A 105 4.43 -10.89 17.05
CA GLN A 105 4.06 -9.93 18.09
C GLN A 105 2.82 -10.35 18.86
N ALA A 106 1.88 -11.07 18.24
CA ALA A 106 0.71 -11.57 18.93
C ALA A 106 0.99 -12.79 19.80
N LEU A 107 1.96 -13.62 19.41
CA LEU A 107 2.31 -14.86 20.10
C LEU A 107 3.31 -14.63 21.23
N GLU A 108 4.35 -13.84 20.98
CA GLU A 108 5.40 -13.60 21.97
C GLU A 108 4.93 -12.58 23.01
N PRO A 109 5.24 -12.78 24.31
CA PRO A 109 4.82 -11.86 25.37
C PRO A 109 5.50 -10.50 25.24
N GLU A 110 6.77 -10.49 24.81
CA GLU A 110 7.62 -9.30 24.72
C GLU A 110 8.06 -9.02 23.29
N ALA A 111 8.64 -7.83 23.06
CA ALA A 111 9.27 -7.53 21.79
C ALA A 111 10.45 -8.49 21.54
N ARG A 112 10.33 -9.29 20.46
CA ARG A 112 11.23 -10.39 20.11
C ARG A 112 12.72 -10.03 20.06
N PHE A 113 13.04 -8.89 19.44
CA PHE A 113 14.43 -8.57 19.10
C PHE A 113 15.13 -7.82 20.24
N PRO A 114 16.26 -8.33 20.77
CA PRO A 114 17.02 -7.63 21.82
C PRO A 114 17.46 -6.22 21.42
N THR A 115 17.67 -5.98 20.13
CA THR A 115 18.01 -4.66 19.57
C THR A 115 16.91 -3.61 19.75
N ALA A 116 15.63 -4.03 19.85
CA ALA A 116 14.52 -3.12 20.17
C ALA A 116 14.63 -2.60 21.62
N TRP A 117 15.04 -3.44 22.55
CA TRP A 117 15.25 -3.05 23.95
C TRP A 117 16.47 -2.13 24.13
N GLN A 118 17.51 -2.32 23.31
CA GLN A 118 18.63 -1.37 23.27
C GLN A 118 18.17 0.02 22.78
N THR A 119 17.24 0.08 21.82
CA THR A 119 16.61 1.34 21.40
C THR A 119 15.86 2.00 22.54
N ALA A 120 15.12 1.25 23.35
CA ALA A 120 14.47 1.78 24.55
C ALA A 120 15.47 2.34 25.56
N GLY A 121 16.60 1.67 25.78
CA GLY A 121 17.68 2.17 26.65
C GLY A 121 18.25 3.50 26.17
N PHE A 122 18.44 3.69 24.85
CA PHE A 122 18.91 4.98 24.32
C PHE A 122 17.87 6.10 24.43
N ILE A 123 16.59 5.77 24.25
CA ILE A 123 15.49 6.72 24.45
C ILE A 123 15.42 7.18 25.91
N GLU A 124 15.45 6.23 26.86
CA GLU A 124 15.50 6.52 28.30
C GLU A 124 16.71 7.37 28.67
N TYR A 125 17.90 7.01 28.14
CA TYR A 125 19.13 7.75 28.43
C TYR A 125 19.02 9.22 28.04
N ILE A 126 18.51 9.51 26.84
CA ILE A 126 18.32 10.89 26.37
C ILE A 126 17.24 11.58 27.19
N GLU A 127 16.14 10.91 27.52
CA GLU A 127 15.08 11.49 28.34
C GLU A 127 15.58 11.87 29.75
N ARG A 128 16.35 11.01 30.39
CA ARG A 128 16.85 11.22 31.75
C ARG A 128 18.00 12.23 31.80
N THR A 129 18.95 12.15 30.88
CA THR A 129 20.19 12.95 30.94
C THR A 129 20.15 14.20 30.07
N HIS A 130 19.25 14.26 29.09
CA HIS A 130 19.23 15.27 28.03
C HIS A 130 20.57 15.37 27.25
N THR A 131 21.37 14.31 27.27
CA THR A 131 22.66 14.21 26.57
C THR A 131 22.73 12.93 25.76
N VAL A 132 23.84 12.77 25.03
CA VAL A 132 24.11 11.65 24.12
C VAL A 132 25.50 11.09 24.45
N ALA A 133 25.62 9.77 24.51
CA ALA A 133 26.85 9.08 24.90
C ALA A 133 27.50 8.40 23.68
N TRP A 134 28.11 9.20 22.80
CA TRP A 134 28.72 8.70 21.55
C TRP A 134 29.89 7.73 21.79
N ASP A 135 30.52 7.81 22.95
CA ASP A 135 31.61 6.95 23.42
C ASP A 135 31.13 5.58 23.91
N LEU A 136 29.84 5.45 24.25
CA LEU A 136 29.26 4.22 24.78
C LEU A 136 28.79 3.26 23.67
N ASP A 137 28.13 3.78 22.63
CA ASP A 137 27.65 2.97 21.52
C ASP A 137 27.51 3.81 20.23
N ALA A 138 28.02 3.28 19.12
CA ALA A 138 27.99 3.96 17.82
C ALA A 138 26.57 4.31 17.35
N ARG A 139 25.52 3.62 17.82
CA ARG A 139 24.12 3.93 17.47
C ARG A 139 23.67 5.29 17.95
N PHE A 140 24.28 5.84 19.01
CA PHE A 140 24.07 7.23 19.42
C PHE A 140 24.39 8.24 18.31
N SER A 141 25.11 7.83 17.24
CA SER A 141 25.30 8.59 15.99
C SER A 141 24.00 9.10 15.34
N THR A 142 22.85 8.53 15.72
CA THR A 142 21.51 8.91 15.24
C THR A 142 20.62 9.49 16.35
N PRO A 143 21.08 10.49 17.12
CA PRO A 143 20.41 10.90 18.35
C PRO A 143 19.04 11.56 18.10
N GLY A 144 18.86 12.15 16.91
CA GLY A 144 17.62 12.80 16.53
C GLY A 144 16.44 11.83 16.50
N PHE A 145 16.65 10.57 16.13
CA PHE A 145 15.60 9.55 16.19
C PHE A 145 15.17 9.27 17.62
N PHE A 146 16.13 8.98 18.51
CA PHE A 146 15.84 8.67 19.90
C PHE A 146 15.19 9.87 20.63
N ALA A 147 15.69 11.08 20.41
CA ALA A 147 15.12 12.30 20.95
C ALA A 147 13.69 12.56 20.43
N PHE A 148 13.43 12.29 19.15
CA PHE A 148 12.09 12.40 18.57
C PHE A 148 11.11 11.41 19.21
N VAL A 149 11.51 10.14 19.38
CA VAL A 149 10.65 9.14 20.03
C VAL A 149 10.43 9.49 21.50
N ALA A 150 11.46 9.92 22.24
CA ALA A 150 11.32 10.39 23.62
C ALA A 150 10.30 11.54 23.72
N PHE A 151 10.38 12.51 22.81
CA PHE A 151 9.42 13.60 22.72
C PHE A 151 7.99 13.11 22.49
N VAL A 152 7.79 12.18 21.54
CA VAL A 152 6.45 11.62 21.25
C VAL A 152 5.89 10.87 22.46
N LEU A 153 6.68 10.00 23.09
CA LEU A 153 6.25 9.25 24.29
C LEU A 153 5.84 10.18 25.42
N LYS A 154 6.66 11.21 25.68
CA LYS A 154 6.35 12.24 26.68
C LYS A 154 5.09 13.04 26.32
N ALA A 155 4.91 13.40 25.06
CA ALA A 155 3.74 14.15 24.60
C ALA A 155 2.45 13.32 24.68
N THR A 156 2.52 12.01 24.49
CA THR A 156 1.37 11.10 24.63
C THR A 156 1.14 10.61 26.06
N GLY A 157 2.02 10.99 27.01
CA GLY A 157 1.96 10.50 28.39
C GLY A 157 2.23 9.00 28.52
N GLN A 158 2.96 8.41 27.56
CA GLN A 158 3.27 6.98 27.56
C GLN A 158 4.57 6.75 28.33
N HIS A 159 4.45 6.07 29.47
CA HIS A 159 5.60 5.76 30.34
C HIS A 159 6.18 4.36 30.11
N ASP A 160 5.37 3.44 29.60
CA ASP A 160 5.82 2.09 29.24
C ASP A 160 6.01 1.97 27.73
N ILE A 161 7.26 1.83 27.27
CA ILE A 161 7.59 1.71 25.86
C ILE A 161 7.33 0.30 25.30
N SER A 162 7.17 -0.71 26.15
CA SER A 162 7.11 -2.13 25.76
C SER A 162 6.03 -2.42 24.71
N PRO A 163 4.78 -1.91 24.83
CA PRO A 163 3.76 -2.07 23.80
C PRO A 163 4.14 -1.43 22.46
N VAL A 164 4.86 -0.29 22.50
CA VAL A 164 5.34 0.41 21.30
C VAL A 164 6.44 -0.39 20.62
N LEU A 165 7.40 -0.94 21.38
CA LEU A 165 8.44 -1.81 20.82
C LEU A 165 7.83 -3.04 20.15
N LYS A 166 6.85 -3.66 20.82
CA LYS A 166 6.19 -4.89 20.38
C LYS A 166 5.39 -4.68 19.10
N TRP A 167 4.61 -3.60 19.01
CA TRP A 167 3.74 -3.35 17.85
C TRP A 167 4.34 -2.42 16.80
N ALA A 168 5.59 -1.97 16.97
CA ALA A 168 6.28 -1.14 15.99
C ALA A 168 6.35 -1.80 14.59
N PRO A 169 6.70 -3.09 14.42
CA PRO A 169 6.86 -3.69 13.08
C PRO A 169 5.65 -3.49 12.15
N PRO A 170 4.43 -3.97 12.47
CA PRO A 170 3.28 -3.78 11.58
C PRO A 170 2.86 -2.30 11.44
N PHE A 171 3.11 -1.46 12.45
CA PHE A 171 2.86 -0.02 12.36
C PHE A 171 3.80 0.66 11.36
N THR A 172 5.09 0.31 11.41
CA THR A 172 6.12 0.80 10.49
C THR A 172 5.78 0.43 9.04
N ASP A 173 5.38 -0.82 8.78
CA ASP A 173 4.96 -1.24 7.43
C ASP A 173 3.75 -0.48 6.90
N LEU A 174 2.78 -0.19 7.78
CA LEU A 174 1.63 0.62 7.41
C LEU A 174 2.07 2.05 7.04
N MET A 175 3.05 2.61 7.76
CA MET A 175 3.63 3.91 7.44
C MET A 175 4.41 3.89 6.13
N TYR A 176 5.12 2.81 5.79
CA TYR A 176 5.81 2.67 4.50
C TYR A 176 4.85 2.66 3.31
N LEU A 177 3.65 2.11 3.45
CA LEU A 177 2.66 2.09 2.37
C LEU A 177 2.25 3.49 1.89
N VAL A 178 2.24 4.49 2.77
CA VAL A 178 1.82 5.86 2.42
C VAL A 178 2.73 6.46 1.33
N PRO A 179 4.05 6.65 1.56
CA PRO A 179 4.94 7.14 0.51
C PRO A 179 5.09 6.15 -0.64
N TYR A 180 5.02 4.83 -0.39
CA TYR A 180 5.10 3.84 -1.45
C TYR A 180 3.95 3.99 -2.47
N MET A 181 2.72 4.21 -2.00
CA MET A 181 1.58 4.46 -2.87
C MET A 181 1.71 5.79 -3.64
N LEU A 182 2.36 6.81 -3.06
CA LEU A 182 2.70 8.05 -3.78
C LEU A 182 3.71 7.81 -4.91
N ILE A 183 4.70 6.93 -4.69
CA ILE A 183 5.64 6.51 -5.74
C ILE A 183 4.89 5.75 -6.84
N LEU A 184 4.11 4.72 -6.48
CA LEU A 184 3.36 3.93 -7.45
C LEU A 184 2.36 4.75 -8.26
N ARG A 185 1.80 5.82 -7.69
CA ARG A 185 0.84 6.69 -8.37
C ARG A 185 1.42 7.28 -9.65
N VAL A 186 2.69 7.68 -9.67
CA VAL A 186 3.31 8.33 -10.84
C VAL A 186 3.86 7.35 -11.88
N LEU A 187 4.07 6.09 -11.51
CA LEU A 187 4.56 5.05 -12.44
C LEU A 187 3.54 4.75 -13.53
N ARG A 188 4.02 4.59 -14.78
CA ARG A 188 3.22 4.17 -15.94
C ARG A 188 3.01 2.66 -15.91
N ALA A 189 2.18 2.21 -14.98
CA ALA A 189 1.84 0.81 -14.79
C ALA A 189 0.31 0.62 -14.71
N THR A 190 -0.16 -0.58 -15.02
CA THR A 190 -1.58 -0.93 -14.84
C THR A 190 -1.94 -0.90 -13.36
N TRP A 191 -3.23 -0.72 -13.04
CA TRP A 191 -3.67 -0.76 -11.64
C TRP A 191 -3.29 -2.09 -10.97
N ARG A 192 -3.38 -3.21 -11.70
CA ARG A 192 -2.98 -4.53 -11.20
C ARG A 192 -1.52 -4.57 -10.80
N ALA A 193 -0.63 -4.07 -11.66
CA ALA A 193 0.80 -4.01 -11.37
C ALA A 193 1.10 -3.14 -10.15
N LYS A 194 0.41 -2.01 -9.97
CA LYS A 194 0.59 -1.14 -8.80
C LYS A 194 0.17 -1.84 -7.50
N TRP A 195 -1.01 -2.45 -7.47
CA TRP A 195 -1.48 -3.17 -6.28
C TRP A 195 -0.64 -4.42 -5.99
N PHE A 196 -0.25 -5.17 -7.01
CA PHE A 196 0.68 -6.29 -6.86
C PHE A 196 2.04 -5.82 -6.33
N ALA A 197 2.56 -4.69 -6.81
CA ALA A 197 3.79 -4.11 -6.28
C ALA A 197 3.65 -3.71 -4.80
N ALA A 198 2.53 -3.13 -4.39
CA ALA A 198 2.26 -2.81 -2.97
C ALA A 198 2.16 -4.06 -2.10
N TRP A 199 1.51 -5.12 -2.58
CA TRP A 199 1.46 -6.40 -1.91
C TRP A 199 2.84 -7.05 -1.81
N LEU A 200 3.60 -7.04 -2.90
CA LEU A 200 4.95 -7.61 -2.97
C LEU A 200 5.93 -6.84 -2.09
N PHE A 201 5.80 -5.53 -2.01
CA PHE A 201 6.61 -4.68 -1.13
C PHE A 201 6.50 -5.14 0.33
N ILE A 202 5.30 -5.44 0.82
CA ILE A 202 5.09 -6.00 2.16
C ILE A 202 5.57 -7.44 2.23
N ALA A 203 5.15 -8.30 1.30
CA ALA A 203 5.47 -9.73 1.35
C ALA A 203 6.98 -10.02 1.25
N ALA A 204 7.73 -9.16 0.58
CA ALA A 204 9.18 -9.25 0.42
C ALA A 204 9.94 -8.37 1.43
N ASN A 205 9.25 -7.59 2.28
CA ASN A 205 9.91 -6.86 3.34
C ASN A 205 10.44 -7.86 4.37
N TRP A 206 11.74 -7.82 4.63
CA TRP A 206 12.35 -8.78 5.54
C TRP A 206 11.92 -8.50 6.97
N VAL A 207 11.25 -9.48 7.58
CA VAL A 207 10.81 -9.44 8.99
C VAL A 207 11.99 -9.15 9.92
N GLY A 208 11.83 -8.19 10.82
CA GLY A 208 12.84 -7.80 11.80
C GLY A 208 13.73 -6.63 11.39
N GLN A 209 13.46 -5.99 10.24
CA GLN A 209 14.09 -4.73 9.82
C GLN A 209 13.21 -3.50 10.13
N ASP A 210 11.98 -3.75 10.54
CA ASP A 210 10.83 -2.85 10.70
C ASP A 210 10.52 -2.52 12.18
N TYR A 211 11.31 -3.06 13.11
CA TYR A 211 11.25 -2.71 14.53
C TYR A 211 11.58 -1.24 14.78
N LEU A 212 11.18 -0.73 15.95
CA LEU A 212 11.44 0.65 16.36
C LEU A 212 12.95 0.92 16.39
N SER A 213 13.46 1.59 15.35
CA SER A 213 14.89 1.78 15.15
C SER A 213 15.19 3.00 14.26
N PRO A 214 16.39 3.59 14.37
CA PRO A 214 16.84 4.63 13.46
C PRO A 214 16.85 4.18 11.99
N GLN A 215 17.17 2.90 11.73
CA GLN A 215 17.22 2.35 10.37
C GLN A 215 15.83 2.33 9.72
N ALA A 216 14.83 1.76 10.40
CA ALA A 216 13.47 1.71 9.90
C ALA A 216 12.91 3.12 9.66
N PHE A 217 13.18 4.03 10.60
CA PHE A 217 12.78 5.43 10.46
C PHE A 217 13.47 6.12 9.28
N ALA A 218 14.77 5.90 9.09
CA ALA A 218 15.50 6.42 7.94
C ALA A 218 14.95 5.87 6.61
N TYR A 219 14.57 4.60 6.57
CA TYR A 219 13.94 4.02 5.37
C TYR A 219 12.57 4.66 5.08
N LEU A 220 11.76 4.95 6.10
CA LEU A 220 10.50 5.69 5.93
C LEU A 220 10.75 7.07 5.31
N LEU A 221 11.71 7.83 5.87
CA LEU A 221 12.07 9.15 5.36
C LEU A 221 12.63 9.06 3.93
N TYR A 222 13.41 8.03 3.64
CA TYR A 222 13.93 7.77 2.29
C TYR A 222 12.80 7.51 1.29
N LEU A 223 11.78 6.72 1.65
CA LEU A 223 10.61 6.51 0.80
C LEU A 223 9.85 7.82 0.54
N TYR A 224 9.67 8.67 1.55
CA TYR A 224 9.08 10.00 1.37
C TYR A 224 9.94 10.88 0.46
N PHE A 225 11.25 10.86 0.65
CA PHE A 225 12.18 11.61 -0.18
C PHE A 225 12.06 11.18 -1.65
N VAL A 226 12.10 9.87 -1.93
CA VAL A 226 11.89 9.34 -3.28
C VAL A 226 10.50 9.73 -3.80
N ALA A 227 9.44 9.58 -3.00
CA ALA A 227 8.09 9.98 -3.37
C ALA A 227 8.01 11.45 -3.79
N ILE A 228 8.63 12.35 -3.03
CA ILE A 228 8.70 13.78 -3.36
C ILE A 228 9.46 13.97 -4.67
N LEU A 229 10.64 13.37 -4.83
CA LEU A 229 11.45 13.52 -6.05
C LEU A 229 10.66 13.09 -7.31
N VAL A 230 10.05 11.90 -7.29
CA VAL A 230 9.36 11.36 -8.46
C VAL A 230 8.01 12.05 -8.75
N ASN A 231 7.40 12.68 -7.75
CA ASN A 231 6.16 13.46 -7.95
C ASN A 231 6.46 14.90 -8.37
N TRP A 232 7.51 15.52 -7.83
CA TRP A 232 7.85 16.92 -8.09
C TRP A 232 8.63 17.13 -9.39
N PHE A 233 9.61 16.27 -9.68
CA PHE A 233 10.46 16.41 -10.87
C PHE A 233 9.90 15.72 -12.12
N ARG A 234 8.67 15.21 -12.05
CA ARG A 234 8.00 14.66 -13.23
C ARG A 234 7.66 15.81 -14.18
N HIS A 235 8.40 15.92 -15.28
CA HIS A 235 8.20 16.95 -16.31
C HIS A 235 6.70 17.13 -16.63
N HIS A 236 6.23 18.37 -16.55
CA HIS A 236 4.97 18.85 -17.11
C HIS A 236 5.05 18.96 -18.65
N ASP A 237 5.78 18.07 -19.29
CA ASP A 237 5.86 18.00 -20.74
C ASP A 237 4.64 17.26 -21.24
N GLU A 238 3.56 18.01 -21.39
CA GLU A 238 2.49 17.84 -22.38
C GLU A 238 1.36 18.78 -21.95
N THR A 239 1.54 20.09 -22.20
CA THR A 239 0.37 20.87 -22.62
C THR A 239 -0.13 20.18 -23.88
N PRO A 240 -1.36 19.63 -23.91
CA PRO A 240 -1.90 19.11 -25.15
C PRO A 240 -2.04 20.32 -26.06
N ARG A 241 -1.10 20.46 -27.00
CA ARG A 241 -1.23 21.36 -28.13
C ARG A 241 -2.51 20.90 -28.80
N ARG A 242 -3.63 21.61 -28.55
CA ARG A 242 -4.92 21.36 -29.20
C ARG A 242 -4.60 21.14 -30.66
N ALA A 243 -4.76 19.92 -31.15
CA ALA A 243 -4.57 19.60 -32.54
C ALA A 243 -5.50 20.54 -33.30
N GLY A 244 -4.89 21.56 -33.92
CA GLY A 244 -5.58 22.58 -34.67
C GLY A 244 -6.42 21.86 -35.70
N ARG A 245 -7.73 21.93 -35.49
CA ARG A 245 -8.82 21.57 -36.40
C ARG A 245 -8.32 21.66 -37.85
N ARG A 246 -8.11 20.50 -38.50
CA ARG A 246 -7.90 20.44 -39.95
C ARG A 246 -9.07 21.21 -40.59
N ARG A 247 -8.80 22.37 -41.18
CA ARG A 247 -9.71 22.98 -42.15
C ARG A 247 -9.76 22.00 -43.32
N SER A 248 -10.91 21.36 -43.52
CA SER A 248 -11.18 20.66 -44.78
C SER A 248 -11.30 21.72 -45.87
N PRO A 249 -10.56 21.62 -46.98
CA PRO A 249 -10.90 22.35 -48.19
C PRO A 249 -11.95 21.51 -48.91
N ASP A 250 -13.21 21.93 -48.89
CA ASP A 250 -14.09 21.55 -49.99
C ASP A 250 -15.20 22.55 -50.23
N GLY A 251 -15.36 22.87 -51.51
CA GLY A 251 -16.24 23.89 -52.04
C GLY A 251 -17.66 23.40 -52.32
N SER A 252 -18.57 24.36 -52.35
CA SER A 252 -19.82 24.43 -53.12
C SER A 252 -20.46 25.76 -52.69
N GLY A 253 -20.61 26.79 -53.54
CA GLY A 253 -21.20 26.79 -54.86
C GLY A 253 -22.67 27.19 -54.72
N GLY A 254 -23.03 28.45 -55.00
CA GLY A 254 -24.43 28.88 -55.01
C GLY A 254 -24.61 30.40 -55.07
N ALA A 255 -25.07 30.88 -56.21
CA ALA A 255 -25.24 32.28 -56.59
C ALA A 255 -26.58 32.88 -56.15
N GLU A 256 -26.60 34.18 -55.83
CA GLU A 256 -27.72 35.14 -55.94
C GLU A 256 -27.15 36.50 -55.49
N GLY A 257 -27.28 37.66 -56.14
CA GLY A 257 -28.16 38.11 -57.20
C GLY A 257 -28.57 39.57 -56.91
N ARG A 258 -28.15 40.50 -57.79
CA ARG A 258 -28.74 41.83 -58.08
C ARG A 258 -28.30 43.09 -57.30
N ARG A 259 -27.54 43.91 -58.05
CA ARG A 259 -27.82 45.29 -58.53
C ARG A 259 -28.27 46.38 -57.54
N ARG A 260 -27.48 47.46 -57.52
CA ARG A 260 -27.77 48.90 -57.81
C ARG A 260 -26.74 49.72 -57.00
N ALA A 261 -26.28 50.93 -57.30
CA ALA A 261 -26.27 51.87 -58.42
C ALA A 261 -25.61 53.16 -57.83
N GLY A 262 -24.84 53.91 -58.62
CA GLY A 262 -24.34 55.26 -58.26
C GLY A 262 -23.06 55.26 -57.42
N GLY A 263 -22.02 56.04 -57.70
CA GLY A 263 -21.82 57.16 -58.62
C GLY A 263 -20.69 58.04 -58.06
N LEU A 264 -19.92 58.69 -58.95
CA LEU A 264 -18.99 59.81 -58.71
C LEU A 264 -17.72 59.44 -57.92
N ALA A 265 -16.49 59.81 -58.30
CA ALA A 265 -15.92 60.59 -59.40
C ALA A 265 -14.47 60.11 -59.59
#